data_AF-A0A7S3HE08-F1
#
_entry.id   AF-A0A7S3HE08-F1
#
_cell.length_a   1.000
_cell.length_b   1.000
_cell.length_c   1.000
_cell.angle_alpha   90.00
_cell.angle_beta   90.00
_cell.angle_gamma   90.00
#
_symmetry.space_group_name_H-M   'P 1'
#
loop_
_entity.id
_entity.type
_entity.pdbx_description
1 polymer ?
#
loop_
_entity_poly.entity_id
_entity_poly.type
_entity_poly.pdbx_seq_one_letter_code
_entity_poly.pdbx_strand_id
1 'polypeptide(L)'
;ILREKAARAASREAKQRVPSLGSNLPTAGSTYSDPHVDQNQWPVINAIMTVAAEQKQAREAEAARQKQQKYQEELAIQIEKNRQLKERQKQQRDNDLKGVQQELNSFETEQARLRRQKEEHQRMDREMREAQIEENKRIKEQERQMRIAQEQGEMARARRLVAEEEEERRIQRNKQKEAQDNLKLENEHNKAVKAEILRERQNYEKKLNADYEAKLAREEEARTRAFQARMDALASFSKSYESRVGTRLLQEKQDEDRLVNANLAEADRKRAERDKNDYDRRKKTSLQDTEYNIAMIEKKKKAVEDERMEALERRHRMETDALLQKQKDREASEKKRLQMLALKDNLDQQVAQRHTGERNYAALSSIEATINKSITKKLAEDPQLLHKVAERVHASTIQSSRSGPNTERKTGNNIFF
;
A
#
# COMPACT_ATOMS: atom_id res chain seq x y z
N ILE A 1 37.32 50.25 -9.57
CA ILE A 1 38.03 51.00 -8.51
C ILE A 1 39.16 50.12 -7.98
N LEU A 2 40.34 50.25 -8.60
CA LEU A 2 41.67 49.67 -8.28
C LEU A 2 42.42 49.40 -9.60
N ARG A 3 42.75 50.47 -10.30
CA ARG A 3 43.76 50.52 -11.36
C ARG A 3 44.57 51.79 -11.12
N GLU A 4 45.39 51.76 -10.07
CA GLU A 4 46.24 52.88 -9.73
C GLU A 4 47.43 52.37 -8.90
N LYS A 5 48.51 52.00 -9.59
CA LYS A 5 49.88 51.87 -9.04
C LYS A 5 50.84 51.45 -10.16
N ALA A 6 51.10 52.38 -11.08
CA ALA A 6 52.22 52.29 -12.02
C ALA A 6 52.58 53.70 -12.52
N ALA A 7 53.04 54.57 -11.62
CA ALA A 7 53.74 55.80 -11.96
C ALA A 7 54.35 56.39 -10.69
N ARG A 8 55.66 56.19 -10.47
CA ARG A 8 56.56 57.01 -9.64
C ARG A 8 57.91 56.32 -9.51
N ALA A 9 58.85 56.69 -10.37
CA ALA A 9 60.30 56.75 -10.08
C ALA A 9 61.05 57.17 -11.35
N ALA A 10 60.85 58.41 -11.82
CA ALA A 10 61.69 59.04 -12.82
C ALA A 10 61.56 60.57 -12.72
N SER A 11 62.28 61.16 -11.77
CA SER A 11 62.72 62.55 -11.83
C SER A 11 63.43 62.92 -10.54
N ARG A 12 64.76 63.03 -10.62
CA ARG A 12 65.54 64.02 -9.89
C ARG A 12 66.88 64.16 -10.62
N GLU A 13 66.86 65.04 -11.61
CA GLU A 13 68.02 65.86 -11.93
C GLU A 13 68.48 66.60 -10.65
N ALA A 14 69.79 66.70 -10.45
CA ALA A 14 70.47 67.99 -10.43
C ALA A 14 71.87 67.88 -9.80
N LYS A 15 72.85 68.30 -10.61
CA LYS A 15 74.05 69.04 -10.21
C LYS A 15 75.11 68.27 -9.40
N GLN A 16 76.16 67.82 -10.09
CA GLN A 16 77.52 68.02 -9.60
C GLN A 16 78.51 68.25 -10.75
N ARG A 17 79.33 69.28 -10.52
CA ARG A 17 80.22 70.00 -11.43
C ARG A 17 81.32 69.14 -12.04
N VAL A 18 81.57 69.36 -13.33
CA VAL A 18 82.84 69.05 -14.01
C VAL A 18 83.58 70.39 -14.19
N PRO A 19 84.89 70.52 -13.88
CA PRO A 19 85.62 71.76 -14.12
C PRO A 19 86.00 71.87 -15.61
N SER A 20 85.52 72.95 -16.23
CA SER A 20 85.92 73.43 -17.55
C SER A 20 87.34 74.00 -17.48
N LEU A 21 88.24 73.45 -18.31
CA LEU A 21 89.56 74.00 -18.60
C LEU A 21 89.40 75.24 -19.48
N GLY A 22 89.54 76.41 -18.87
CA GLY A 22 89.64 77.70 -19.54
C GLY A 22 91.03 77.89 -20.13
N SER A 23 91.09 77.86 -21.46
CA SER A 23 92.12 78.43 -22.30
C SER A 23 92.27 79.94 -22.07
N ASN A 24 93.47 80.43 -21.77
CA ASN A 24 93.88 81.82 -21.99
C ASN A 24 95.40 81.88 -22.25
N LEU A 25 95.78 82.04 -23.52
CA LEU A 25 97.07 82.60 -23.91
C LEU A 25 97.05 84.12 -23.71
N PRO A 26 98.22 84.73 -23.42
CA PRO A 26 98.57 85.97 -24.08
C PRO A 26 99.93 85.88 -24.78
N THR A 27 99.95 86.48 -25.97
CA THR A 27 101.10 86.65 -26.87
C THR A 27 101.71 88.03 -26.65
N ALA A 28 103.01 88.09 -26.33
CA ALA A 28 103.99 89.17 -26.59
C ALA A 28 105.20 88.82 -25.70
N GLY A 29 106.41 88.57 -26.20
CA GLY A 29 107.18 89.42 -27.11
C GLY A 29 108.35 89.97 -26.31
N SER A 30 109.49 89.28 -26.32
CA SER A 30 110.78 89.90 -25.96
C SER A 30 111.93 89.11 -26.59
N THR A 31 112.55 89.78 -27.55
CA THR A 31 113.82 89.52 -28.19
C THR A 31 114.96 89.37 -27.20
N TYR A 32 115.87 88.41 -27.40
CA TYR A 32 117.30 88.69 -27.51
C TYR A 32 118.00 87.47 -28.13
N SER A 33 118.69 87.76 -29.23
CA SER A 33 119.60 86.93 -29.98
C SER A 33 120.84 86.53 -29.16
N ASP A 34 121.27 85.27 -29.25
CA ASP A 34 122.69 84.99 -29.55
C ASP A 34 122.86 83.56 -30.13
N PRO A 35 123.75 83.36 -31.13
CA PRO A 35 123.91 82.11 -31.86
C PRO A 35 125.23 81.39 -31.49
N HIS A 36 125.15 80.11 -31.13
CA HIS A 36 125.96 79.03 -31.70
C HIS A 36 125.78 77.75 -30.87
N VAL A 37 125.36 76.69 -31.59
CA VAL A 37 125.84 75.31 -31.45
C VAL A 37 125.67 74.66 -30.07
N ASP A 38 124.67 73.78 -29.97
CA ASP A 38 125.02 72.37 -29.80
C ASP A 38 123.84 71.45 -30.13
N GLN A 39 124.18 70.23 -30.52
CA GLN A 39 123.29 69.11 -30.86
C GLN A 39 122.43 68.68 -29.66
N ASN A 40 121.55 69.55 -29.17
CA ASN A 40 120.70 69.26 -28.03
C ASN A 40 119.47 68.49 -28.52
N GLN A 41 119.54 67.15 -28.44
CA GLN A 41 118.45 66.24 -28.81
C GLN A 41 117.22 66.33 -27.88
N TRP A 42 117.31 67.09 -26.78
CA TRP A 42 116.29 67.20 -25.74
C TRP A 42 114.90 67.69 -26.22
N PRO A 43 114.77 68.71 -27.08
CA PRO A 43 113.47 69.12 -27.61
C PRO A 43 112.82 68.03 -28.48
N VAL A 44 113.62 67.26 -29.22
CA VAL A 44 113.16 66.12 -30.02
C VAL A 44 112.72 64.96 -29.12
N ILE A 45 113.46 64.67 -28.06
CA ILE A 45 113.10 63.66 -27.05
C ILE A 45 111.80 64.06 -26.33
N ASN A 46 111.63 65.33 -25.95
CA ASN A 46 110.40 65.83 -25.34
C ASN A 46 109.21 65.72 -26.29
N ALA A 47 109.39 66.04 -27.58
CA ALA A 47 108.35 65.88 -28.60
C ALA A 47 107.96 64.39 -28.81
N ILE A 48 108.94 63.47 -28.78
CA ILE A 48 108.69 62.03 -28.84
C ILE A 48 107.92 61.56 -27.60
N MET A 49 108.28 62.04 -26.41
CA MET A 49 107.57 61.70 -25.17
C MET A 49 106.14 62.22 -25.15
N THR A 50 105.88 63.44 -25.65
CA THR A 50 104.51 63.98 -25.76
C THR A 50 103.69 63.21 -26.78
N VAL A 51 104.24 62.90 -27.96
CA VAL A 51 103.53 62.09 -28.98
C VAL A 51 103.28 60.67 -28.46
N ALA A 52 104.23 60.07 -27.72
CA ALA A 52 104.03 58.77 -27.08
C ALA A 52 102.95 58.82 -25.99
N ALA A 53 102.88 59.90 -25.21
CA ALA A 53 101.82 60.11 -24.23
C ALA A 53 100.45 60.33 -24.89
N GLU A 54 100.37 61.11 -25.97
CA GLU A 54 99.16 61.31 -26.77
C GLU A 54 98.69 60.01 -27.43
N GLN A 55 99.59 59.21 -28.01
CA GLN A 55 99.27 57.90 -28.57
C GLN A 55 98.80 56.92 -27.49
N LYS A 56 99.43 56.95 -26.30
CA LYS A 56 98.99 56.15 -25.16
C LYS A 56 97.59 56.57 -24.70
N GLN A 57 97.33 57.88 -24.59
CA GLN A 57 96.04 58.42 -24.19
C GLN A 57 94.94 58.13 -25.23
N ALA A 58 95.28 58.19 -26.53
CA ALA A 58 94.37 57.80 -27.61
C ALA A 58 94.03 56.30 -27.54
N ARG A 59 95.02 55.43 -27.32
CA ARG A 59 94.80 53.98 -27.13
C ARG A 59 93.96 53.68 -25.89
N GLU A 60 94.19 54.39 -24.79
CA GLU A 60 93.39 54.26 -23.56
C GLU A 60 91.94 54.74 -23.77
N ALA A 61 91.74 55.84 -24.51
CA ALA A 61 90.42 56.34 -24.86
C ALA A 61 89.66 55.39 -25.81
N GLU A 62 90.34 54.81 -26.80
CA GLU A 62 89.79 53.77 -27.66
C GLU A 62 89.43 52.50 -26.88
N ALA A 63 90.31 52.05 -25.98
CA ALA A 63 90.04 50.91 -25.11
C ALA A 63 88.86 51.17 -24.15
N ALA A 64 88.73 52.39 -23.63
CA ALA A 64 87.58 52.80 -22.81
C ALA A 64 86.28 52.79 -23.62
N ARG A 65 86.30 53.30 -24.86
CA ARG A 65 85.15 53.24 -25.78
C ARG A 65 84.75 51.80 -26.11
N GLN A 66 85.70 50.93 -26.39
CA GLN A 66 85.42 49.51 -26.66
C GLN A 66 84.82 48.80 -25.43
N LYS A 67 85.32 49.09 -24.22
CA LYS A 67 84.73 48.57 -22.98
C LYS A 67 83.30 49.07 -22.77
N GLN A 68 83.05 50.35 -23.05
CA GLN A 68 81.71 50.95 -22.96
C GLN A 68 80.74 50.34 -23.98
N GLN A 69 81.18 50.10 -25.21
CA GLN A 69 80.38 49.42 -26.23
C GLN A 69 80.04 47.98 -25.82
N LYS A 70 81.02 47.19 -25.37
CA LYS A 70 80.78 45.83 -24.85
C LYS A 70 79.79 45.81 -23.70
N TYR A 71 79.90 46.75 -22.77
CA TYR A 71 78.95 46.88 -21.66
C TYR A 71 77.53 47.22 -22.14
N GLN A 72 77.39 48.12 -23.13
CA GLN A 72 76.09 48.43 -23.72
C GLN A 72 75.48 47.23 -24.45
N GLU A 73 76.28 46.47 -25.19
CA GLU A 73 75.84 45.23 -25.86
C GLU A 73 75.39 44.17 -24.84
N GLU A 74 76.17 43.93 -23.78
CA GLU A 74 75.79 43.00 -22.70
C GLU A 74 74.50 43.44 -22.00
N LEU A 75 74.34 44.74 -21.73
CA LEU A 75 73.12 45.28 -21.12
C LEU A 75 71.91 45.10 -22.04
N ALA A 76 72.07 45.33 -23.35
CA ALA A 76 71.01 45.11 -24.33
C ALA A 76 70.59 43.63 -24.38
N ILE A 77 71.55 42.71 -24.34
CA ILE A 77 71.29 41.26 -24.27
C ILE A 77 70.54 40.91 -22.98
N GLN A 78 70.89 41.48 -21.83
CA GLN A 78 70.19 41.23 -20.57
C GLN A 78 68.75 41.77 -20.58
N ILE A 79 68.53 42.96 -21.15
CA ILE A 79 67.19 43.54 -21.30
C ILE A 79 66.33 42.64 -22.19
N GLU A 80 66.86 42.19 -23.33
CA GLU A 80 66.14 41.33 -24.27
C GLU A 80 65.82 39.96 -23.65
N LYS A 81 66.78 39.33 -22.96
CA LYS A 81 66.52 38.08 -22.21
C LYS A 81 65.42 38.25 -21.16
N ASN A 82 65.42 39.36 -20.41
CA ASN A 82 64.37 39.65 -19.44
C ASN A 82 63.01 39.88 -20.10
N ARG A 83 62.97 40.54 -21.27
CA ARG A 83 61.75 40.74 -22.04
C ARG A 83 61.17 39.40 -22.50
N GLN A 84 61.99 38.54 -23.10
CA GLN A 84 61.58 37.20 -23.54
C GLN A 84 61.09 36.33 -22.38
N LEU A 85 61.75 36.41 -21.22
CA LEU A 85 61.34 35.65 -20.03
C LEU A 85 59.99 36.13 -19.50
N LYS A 86 59.73 37.45 -19.47
CA LYS A 86 58.42 38.01 -19.12
C LYS A 86 57.33 37.61 -20.11
N GLU A 87 57.64 37.58 -21.40
CA GLU A 87 56.69 37.20 -22.44
C GLU A 87 56.33 35.71 -22.35
N ARG A 88 57.31 34.82 -22.12
CA ARG A 88 57.05 33.40 -21.85
C ARG A 88 56.21 33.20 -20.58
N GLN A 89 56.53 33.91 -19.49
CA GLN A 89 55.73 33.85 -18.26
C GLN A 89 54.30 34.37 -18.45
N LYS A 90 54.08 35.34 -19.35
CA LYS A 90 52.75 35.82 -19.68
C LYS A 90 51.98 34.77 -20.49
N GLN A 91 52.60 34.20 -21.52
CA GLN A 91 52.00 33.13 -22.33
C GLN A 91 51.65 31.90 -21.49
N GLN A 92 52.52 31.51 -20.55
CA GLN A 92 52.24 30.42 -19.63
C GLN A 92 51.03 30.72 -18.74
N ARG A 93 50.95 31.92 -18.16
CA ARG A 93 49.78 32.35 -17.38
C ARG A 93 48.49 32.37 -18.21
N ASP A 94 48.56 32.82 -19.46
CA ASP A 94 47.40 32.85 -20.36
C ASP A 94 46.94 31.43 -20.72
N ASN A 95 47.88 30.48 -20.89
CA ASN A 95 47.58 29.07 -21.12
C ASN A 95 46.98 28.40 -19.88
N ASP A 96 47.54 28.66 -18.70
CA ASP A 96 47.02 28.14 -17.42
C ASP A 96 45.59 28.65 -17.17
N LEU A 97 45.33 29.93 -17.44
CA LEU A 97 43.99 30.53 -17.32
C LEU A 97 42.98 29.85 -18.27
N LYS A 98 43.38 29.60 -19.52
CA LYS A 98 42.55 28.88 -20.49
C LYS A 98 42.26 27.45 -20.05
N GLY A 99 43.27 26.75 -19.49
CA GLY A 99 43.10 25.41 -18.93
C GLY A 99 42.07 25.38 -17.79
N VAL A 100 42.23 26.28 -16.81
CA VAL A 100 41.28 26.42 -15.70
C VAL A 100 39.86 26.72 -16.20
N GLN A 101 39.73 27.57 -17.21
CA GLN A 101 38.41 27.93 -17.74
C GLN A 101 37.75 26.78 -18.53
N GLN A 102 38.55 25.95 -19.21
CA GLN A 102 38.04 24.71 -19.83
C GLN A 102 37.59 23.69 -18.79
N GLU A 103 38.35 23.52 -17.70
CA GLU A 103 37.97 22.64 -16.58
C GLU A 103 36.70 23.11 -15.87
N LEU A 104 36.55 24.44 -15.67
CA LEU A 104 35.34 25.01 -15.10
C LEU A 104 34.12 24.75 -15.98
N ASN A 105 34.24 24.97 -17.29
CA ASN A 105 33.16 24.71 -18.23
C ASN A 105 32.82 23.22 -18.30
N SER A 106 33.81 22.32 -18.31
CA SER A 106 33.55 20.87 -18.32
C SER A 106 32.86 20.43 -17.04
N PHE A 107 33.29 20.93 -15.88
CA PHE A 107 32.64 20.67 -14.59
C PHE A 107 31.19 21.16 -14.54
N GLU A 108 30.91 22.37 -15.03
CA GLU A 108 29.55 22.92 -15.11
C GLU A 108 28.65 22.08 -16.03
N THR A 109 29.15 21.65 -17.19
CA THR A 109 28.38 20.78 -18.09
C THR A 109 28.12 19.40 -17.50
N GLU A 110 29.09 18.83 -16.76
CA GLU A 110 28.92 17.56 -16.06
C GLU A 110 27.90 17.66 -14.91
N GLN A 111 27.96 18.74 -14.11
CA GLN A 111 26.95 19.06 -13.10
C GLN A 111 25.55 19.18 -13.71
N ALA A 112 25.41 19.89 -14.83
CA ALA A 112 24.13 20.02 -15.52
C ALA A 112 23.62 18.67 -16.03
N ARG A 113 24.50 17.80 -16.55
CA ARG A 113 24.15 16.44 -16.97
C ARG A 113 23.64 15.60 -15.81
N LEU A 114 24.33 15.63 -14.66
CA LEU A 114 23.93 14.90 -13.46
C LEU A 114 22.58 15.38 -12.91
N ARG A 115 22.30 16.69 -12.94
CA ARG A 115 20.99 17.23 -12.58
C ARG A 115 19.89 16.71 -13.49
N ARG A 116 20.10 16.74 -14.80
CA ARG A 116 19.15 16.19 -15.79
C ARG A 116 18.89 14.71 -15.57
N GLN A 117 19.93 13.90 -15.35
CA GLN A 117 19.77 12.47 -15.06
C GLN A 117 18.97 12.22 -13.78
N LYS A 118 19.20 13.03 -12.74
CA LYS A 118 18.45 12.94 -11.48
C LYS A 118 16.98 13.33 -11.67
N GLU A 119 16.71 14.38 -12.43
CA GLU A 119 15.34 14.82 -12.77
C GLU A 119 14.61 13.77 -13.61
N GLU A 120 15.29 13.16 -14.58
CA GLU A 120 14.75 12.10 -15.42
C GLU A 120 14.42 10.83 -14.62
N HIS A 121 15.31 10.42 -13.72
CA HIS A 121 15.04 9.31 -12.80
C HIS A 121 13.84 9.60 -11.88
N GLN A 122 13.77 10.81 -11.32
CA GLN A 122 12.62 11.22 -10.49
C GLN A 122 11.32 11.26 -11.29
N ARG A 123 11.37 11.65 -12.56
CA ARG A 123 10.22 11.62 -13.46
C ARG A 123 9.76 10.19 -13.73
N MET A 124 10.69 9.28 -14.07
CA MET A 124 10.37 7.86 -14.26
C MET A 124 9.78 7.22 -12.99
N ASP A 125 10.30 7.55 -11.81
CA ASP A 125 9.75 7.07 -10.53
C ASP A 125 8.31 7.56 -10.29
N ARG A 126 7.99 8.80 -10.69
CA ARG A 126 6.62 9.33 -10.61
C ARG A 126 5.70 8.62 -11.59
N GLU A 127 6.12 8.49 -12.85
CA GLU A 127 5.36 7.77 -13.89
C GLU A 127 5.08 6.31 -13.46
N MET A 128 6.07 5.61 -12.89
CA MET A 128 5.90 4.25 -12.37
C MET A 128 4.86 4.20 -11.23
N ARG A 129 4.91 5.14 -10.29
CA ARG A 129 3.95 5.21 -9.18
C ARG A 129 2.55 5.54 -9.67
N GLU A 130 2.42 6.45 -10.62
CA GLU A 130 1.14 6.79 -11.24
C GLU A 130 0.53 5.57 -11.95
N ALA A 131 1.33 4.84 -12.73
CA ALA A 131 0.90 3.59 -13.37
C ALA A 131 0.47 2.53 -12.34
N GLN A 132 1.18 2.38 -11.23
CA GLN A 132 0.78 1.48 -10.13
C GLN A 132 -0.54 1.91 -9.46
N ILE A 133 -0.74 3.21 -9.27
CA ILE A 133 -1.99 3.74 -8.71
C ILE A 133 -3.15 3.49 -9.68
N GLU A 134 -2.94 3.70 -10.98
CA GLU A 134 -3.94 3.48 -12.00
C GLU A 134 -4.32 1.99 -12.12
N GLU A 135 -3.34 1.08 -12.13
CA GLU A 135 -3.62 -0.36 -12.15
C GLU A 135 -4.37 -0.79 -10.87
N ASN A 136 -3.99 -0.29 -9.70
CA ASN A 136 -4.70 -0.56 -8.45
C ASN A 136 -6.15 -0.01 -8.47
N LYS A 137 -6.38 1.15 -9.09
CA LYS A 137 -7.74 1.66 -9.31
C LYS A 137 -8.53 0.76 -10.25
N ARG A 138 -7.91 0.27 -11.32
CA ARG A 138 -8.53 -0.65 -12.28
C ARG A 138 -8.94 -1.98 -11.62
N ILE A 139 -8.04 -2.56 -10.82
CA ILE A 139 -8.31 -3.79 -10.06
C ILE A 139 -9.48 -3.58 -9.09
N LYS A 140 -9.48 -2.48 -8.33
CA LYS A 140 -10.57 -2.16 -7.39
C LYS A 140 -11.91 -1.96 -8.09
N GLU A 141 -11.92 -1.31 -9.25
CA GLU A 141 -13.14 -1.12 -10.04
C GLU A 141 -13.64 -2.45 -10.62
N GLN A 142 -12.76 -3.31 -11.12
CA GLN A 142 -13.12 -4.66 -11.56
C GLN A 142 -13.68 -5.51 -10.42
N GLU A 143 -13.06 -5.45 -9.23
CA GLU A 143 -13.56 -6.14 -8.04
C GLU A 143 -14.94 -5.62 -7.64
N ARG A 144 -15.14 -4.29 -7.67
CA ARG A 144 -16.44 -3.67 -7.39
C ARG A 144 -17.51 -4.13 -8.38
N GLN A 145 -17.19 -4.18 -9.67
CA GLN A 145 -18.11 -4.67 -10.70
C GLN A 145 -18.44 -6.15 -10.51
N MET A 146 -17.45 -6.98 -10.17
CA MET A 146 -17.69 -8.39 -9.85
C MET A 146 -18.59 -8.55 -8.62
N ARG A 147 -18.38 -7.76 -7.56
CA ARG A 147 -19.27 -7.77 -6.37
C ARG A 147 -20.69 -7.37 -6.72
N ILE A 148 -20.87 -6.29 -7.48
CA ILE A 148 -22.20 -5.86 -7.94
C ILE A 148 -22.87 -6.96 -8.77
N ALA A 149 -22.12 -7.60 -9.68
CA ALA A 149 -22.66 -8.71 -10.49
C ALA A 149 -23.04 -9.92 -9.63
N GLN A 150 -22.24 -10.26 -8.61
CA GLN A 150 -22.55 -11.31 -7.64
C GLN A 150 -23.80 -10.96 -6.82
N GLU A 151 -23.88 -9.75 -6.26
CA GLU A 151 -25.03 -9.26 -5.50
C GLU A 151 -26.31 -9.25 -6.36
N GLN A 152 -26.23 -8.82 -7.62
CA GLN A 152 -27.36 -8.88 -8.56
C GLN A 152 -27.77 -10.33 -8.84
N GLY A 153 -26.82 -11.23 -9.00
CA GLY A 153 -27.07 -12.66 -9.16
C GLY A 153 -27.73 -13.30 -7.93
N GLU A 154 -27.29 -12.92 -6.73
CA GLU A 154 -27.89 -13.35 -5.46
C GLU A 154 -29.29 -12.81 -5.27
N MET A 155 -29.51 -11.52 -5.55
CA MET A 155 -30.85 -10.92 -5.53
C MET A 155 -31.79 -11.61 -6.52
N ALA A 156 -31.31 -11.96 -7.72
CA ALA A 156 -32.11 -12.68 -8.70
C ALA A 156 -32.47 -14.10 -8.20
N ARG A 157 -31.54 -14.82 -7.57
CA ARG A 157 -31.81 -16.12 -6.94
C ARG A 157 -32.83 -15.99 -5.80
N ALA A 158 -32.67 -15.01 -4.92
CA ALA A 158 -33.60 -14.76 -3.82
C ALA A 158 -35.00 -14.42 -4.33
N ARG A 159 -35.13 -13.60 -5.38
CA ARG A 159 -36.42 -13.30 -6.02
C ARG A 159 -37.09 -14.54 -6.59
N ARG A 160 -36.32 -15.47 -7.20
CA ARG A 160 -36.87 -16.74 -7.68
C ARG A 160 -37.40 -17.61 -6.55
N LEU A 161 -36.63 -17.77 -5.47
CA LEU A 161 -37.06 -18.54 -4.30
C LEU A 161 -38.35 -17.99 -3.67
N VAL A 162 -38.47 -16.66 -3.56
CA VAL A 162 -39.70 -16.01 -3.06
C VAL A 162 -40.88 -16.28 -4.00
N ALA A 163 -40.68 -16.18 -5.31
CA ALA A 163 -41.73 -16.46 -6.29
C ALA A 163 -42.18 -17.93 -6.26
N GLU A 164 -41.24 -18.87 -6.13
CA GLU A 164 -41.53 -20.30 -5.97
C GLU A 164 -42.33 -20.56 -4.68
N GLU A 165 -41.94 -19.96 -3.55
CA GLU A 165 -42.67 -20.10 -2.28
C GLU A 165 -44.09 -19.49 -2.33
N GLU A 166 -44.27 -18.37 -3.04
CA GLU A 166 -45.59 -17.77 -3.29
C GLU A 166 -46.47 -18.67 -4.17
N GLU A 167 -45.89 -19.27 -5.22
CA GLU A 167 -46.59 -20.20 -6.08
C GLU A 167 -47.01 -21.46 -5.32
N GLU A 168 -46.11 -22.03 -4.51
CA GLU A 168 -46.42 -23.17 -3.64
C GLU A 168 -47.55 -22.84 -2.65
N ARG A 169 -47.50 -21.67 -2.01
CA ARG A 169 -48.59 -21.21 -1.13
C ARG A 169 -49.91 -21.05 -1.88
N ARG A 170 -49.88 -20.56 -3.12
CA ARG A 170 -51.08 -20.45 -3.97
C ARG A 170 -51.63 -21.82 -4.33
N ILE A 171 -50.77 -22.77 -4.71
CA ILE A 171 -51.15 -24.16 -4.99
C ILE A 171 -51.77 -24.82 -3.76
N GLN A 172 -51.17 -24.66 -2.57
CA GLN A 172 -51.73 -25.20 -1.33
C GLN A 172 -53.10 -24.61 -1.00
N ARG A 173 -53.29 -23.29 -1.15
CA ARG A 173 -54.60 -22.65 -0.96
C ARG A 173 -55.64 -23.18 -1.95
N ASN A 174 -55.27 -23.36 -3.22
CA ASN A 174 -56.18 -23.92 -4.22
C ASN A 174 -56.54 -25.37 -3.88
N LYS A 175 -55.58 -26.21 -3.49
CA LYS A 175 -55.84 -27.58 -3.04
C LYS A 175 -56.76 -27.64 -1.82
N GLN A 176 -56.57 -26.74 -0.85
CA GLN A 176 -57.47 -26.65 0.31
C GLN A 176 -58.89 -26.25 -0.10
N LYS A 177 -59.02 -25.30 -1.03
CA LYS A 177 -60.32 -24.88 -1.56
C LYS A 177 -61.02 -26.02 -2.31
N GLU A 178 -60.31 -26.73 -3.18
CA GLU A 178 -60.82 -27.91 -3.89
C GLU A 178 -61.25 -29.01 -2.92
N ALA A 179 -60.44 -29.30 -1.89
CA ALA A 179 -60.80 -30.27 -0.86
C ALA A 179 -62.06 -29.85 -0.09
N GLN A 180 -62.21 -28.55 0.23
CA GLN A 180 -63.40 -28.03 0.89
C GLN A 180 -64.65 -28.12 -0.01
N ASP A 181 -64.52 -27.82 -1.30
CA ASP A 181 -65.62 -27.89 -2.24
C ASP A 181 -66.04 -29.35 -2.51
N ASN A 182 -65.09 -30.29 -2.59
CA ASN A 182 -65.37 -31.72 -2.65
C ASN A 182 -66.11 -32.21 -1.39
N LEU A 183 -65.69 -31.75 -0.20
CA LEU A 183 -66.37 -32.09 1.06
C LEU A 183 -67.79 -31.51 1.13
N LYS A 184 -68.05 -30.34 0.53
CA LYS A 184 -69.43 -29.82 0.41
C LYS A 184 -70.27 -30.71 -0.50
N LEU A 185 -69.76 -31.09 -1.67
CA LEU A 185 -70.46 -31.98 -2.60
C LEU A 185 -70.76 -33.34 -1.96
N GLU A 186 -69.82 -33.91 -1.21
CA GLU A 186 -70.03 -35.17 -0.48
C GLU A 186 -71.10 -35.00 0.61
N ASN A 187 -71.12 -33.88 1.33
CA ASN A 187 -72.16 -33.60 2.32
C ASN A 187 -73.54 -33.41 1.69
N GLU A 188 -73.63 -32.75 0.53
CA GLU A 188 -74.88 -32.61 -0.23
C GLU A 188 -75.38 -33.96 -0.72
N HIS A 189 -74.49 -34.81 -1.25
CA HIS A 189 -74.81 -36.17 -1.62
C HIS A 189 -75.31 -36.99 -0.43
N ASN A 190 -74.60 -36.94 0.71
CA ASN A 190 -75.01 -37.62 1.93
C ASN A 190 -76.36 -37.11 2.47
N LYS A 191 -76.66 -35.83 2.30
CA LYS A 191 -77.97 -35.25 2.64
C LYS A 191 -79.06 -35.78 1.71
N ALA A 192 -78.80 -35.88 0.41
CA ALA A 192 -79.73 -36.44 -0.56
C ALA A 192 -80.03 -37.92 -0.26
N VAL A 193 -78.99 -38.73 -0.01
CA VAL A 193 -79.14 -40.14 0.39
C VAL A 193 -79.95 -40.29 1.67
N LYS A 194 -79.69 -39.47 2.70
CA LYS A 194 -80.50 -39.48 3.94
C LYS A 194 -81.95 -39.11 3.69
N ALA A 195 -82.22 -38.13 2.82
CA ALA A 195 -83.58 -37.74 2.46
C ALA A 195 -84.31 -38.85 1.68
N GLU A 196 -83.60 -39.56 0.81
CA GLU A 196 -84.12 -40.72 0.08
C GLU A 196 -84.45 -41.88 1.02
N ILE A 197 -83.53 -42.26 1.92
CA ILE A 197 -83.78 -43.30 2.94
C ILE A 197 -84.98 -42.92 3.82
N LEU A 198 -85.10 -41.64 4.22
CA LEU A 198 -86.24 -41.17 5.01
C LEU A 198 -87.54 -41.28 4.22
N ARG A 199 -87.53 -40.94 2.92
CA ARG A 199 -88.70 -41.07 2.05
C ARG A 199 -89.09 -42.53 1.84
N GLU A 200 -88.12 -43.42 1.65
CA GLU A 200 -88.36 -44.87 1.57
C GLU A 200 -88.97 -45.41 2.87
N ARG A 201 -88.44 -44.98 4.03
CA ARG A 201 -88.98 -45.34 5.34
C ARG A 201 -90.41 -44.83 5.52
N GLN A 202 -90.69 -43.58 5.16
CA GLN A 202 -92.05 -43.03 5.20
C GLN A 202 -93.00 -43.79 4.27
N ASN A 203 -92.53 -44.18 3.08
CA ASN A 203 -93.33 -45.00 2.16
C ASN A 203 -93.59 -46.39 2.72
N TYR A 204 -92.60 -46.99 3.41
CA TYR A 204 -92.76 -48.26 4.10
C TYR A 204 -93.73 -48.15 5.27
N GLU A 205 -93.62 -47.12 6.11
CA GLU A 205 -94.56 -46.83 7.20
C GLU A 205 -95.97 -46.56 6.69
N LYS A 206 -96.12 -45.84 5.57
CA LYS A 206 -97.42 -45.65 4.90
C LYS A 206 -98.02 -46.97 4.40
N LYS A 207 -97.20 -47.84 3.79
CA LYS A 207 -97.66 -49.17 3.36
C LYS A 207 -98.07 -50.01 4.57
N LEU A 208 -97.26 -50.02 5.62
CA LEU A 208 -97.54 -50.75 6.84
C LEU A 208 -98.82 -50.23 7.51
N ASN A 209 -99.01 -48.91 7.59
CA ASN A 209 -100.24 -48.31 8.12
C ASN A 209 -101.44 -48.64 7.24
N ALA A 210 -101.32 -48.60 5.91
CA ALA A 210 -102.38 -49.01 5.00
C ALA A 210 -102.73 -50.50 5.16
N ASP A 211 -101.74 -51.37 5.39
CA ASP A 211 -101.96 -52.79 5.67
C ASP A 211 -102.63 -53.00 7.04
N TYR A 212 -102.24 -52.22 8.06
CA TYR A 212 -102.89 -52.21 9.37
C TYR A 212 -104.32 -51.68 9.31
N GLU A 213 -104.56 -50.58 8.59
CA GLU A 213 -105.90 -50.03 8.35
C GLU A 213 -106.75 -51.02 7.56
N ALA A 214 -106.20 -51.68 6.54
CA ALA A 214 -106.91 -52.72 5.80
C ALA A 214 -107.20 -53.94 6.70
N LYS A 215 -106.29 -54.30 7.60
CA LYS A 215 -106.52 -55.37 8.58
C LYS A 215 -107.58 -54.97 9.60
N LEU A 216 -107.53 -53.74 10.12
CA LEU A 216 -108.54 -53.19 11.02
C LEU A 216 -109.88 -53.09 10.32
N ALA A 217 -109.94 -52.65 9.06
CA ALA A 217 -111.16 -52.62 8.27
C ALA A 217 -111.71 -54.04 8.03
N ARG A 218 -110.86 -55.04 7.76
CA ARG A 218 -111.28 -56.45 7.69
C ARG A 218 -111.76 -56.98 9.04
N GLU A 219 -111.10 -56.61 10.13
CA GLU A 219 -111.50 -56.98 11.49
C GLU A 219 -112.76 -56.24 11.92
N GLU A 220 -112.97 -55.00 11.50
CA GLU A 220 -114.19 -54.22 11.71
C GLU A 220 -115.30 -54.73 10.81
N GLU A 221 -115.05 -55.14 9.57
CA GLU A 221 -116.02 -55.87 8.74
C GLU A 221 -116.36 -57.22 9.36
N ALA A 222 -115.38 -57.94 9.91
CA ALA A 222 -115.60 -59.19 10.61
C ALA A 222 -116.33 -58.97 11.94
N ARG A 223 -116.01 -57.91 12.68
CA ARG A 223 -116.68 -57.51 13.93
C ARG A 223 -118.04 -56.94 13.66
N THR A 224 -118.26 -56.18 12.59
CA THR A 224 -119.58 -55.67 12.19
C THR A 224 -120.39 -56.82 11.64
N ARG A 225 -119.86 -57.75 10.83
CA ARG A 225 -120.58 -58.99 10.50
C ARG A 225 -120.84 -59.87 11.72
N ALA A 226 -119.89 -59.98 12.64
CA ALA A 226 -120.08 -60.75 13.87
C ALA A 226 -121.00 -60.03 14.85
N PHE A 227 -121.00 -58.70 14.89
CA PHE A 227 -121.88 -57.87 15.70
C PHE A 227 -123.24 -57.76 15.05
N GLN A 228 -123.36 -57.76 13.73
CA GLN A 228 -124.60 -57.86 12.98
C GLN A 228 -125.15 -59.26 13.18
N ALA A 229 -124.35 -60.32 13.00
CA ALA A 229 -124.74 -61.69 13.35
C ALA A 229 -125.07 -61.82 14.85
N ARG A 230 -124.38 -61.08 15.72
CA ARG A 230 -124.64 -61.02 17.15
C ARG A 230 -125.71 -60.00 17.50
N MET A 231 -126.17 -59.11 16.64
CA MET A 231 -127.28 -58.15 16.79
C MET A 231 -128.50 -58.62 16.04
N ASP A 232 -128.36 -59.61 15.18
CA ASP A 232 -129.39 -60.49 14.66
C ASP A 232 -129.60 -61.60 15.69
N ALA A 233 -128.50 -62.15 16.23
CA ALA A 233 -128.57 -63.04 17.39
C ALA A 233 -128.96 -62.27 18.67
N LEU A 234 -128.53 -61.02 18.91
CA LEU A 234 -129.01 -60.14 19.99
C LEU A 234 -130.29 -59.43 19.56
N ALA A 235 -130.71 -59.30 18.31
CA ALA A 235 -132.13 -59.00 18.04
C ALA A 235 -132.98 -60.19 18.52
N SER A 236 -132.42 -61.41 18.45
CA SER A 236 -132.96 -62.60 19.12
C SER A 236 -132.56 -62.76 20.61
N PHE A 237 -131.73 -61.87 21.19
CA PHE A 237 -131.17 -62.01 22.55
C PHE A 237 -130.98 -60.66 23.31
N SER A 238 -131.57 -59.56 22.83
CA SER A 238 -131.54 -58.17 23.37
C SER A 238 -132.64 -57.96 24.40
N LYS A 239 -133.10 -59.08 24.96
CA LYS A 239 -133.56 -59.15 26.34
C LYS A 239 -132.47 -59.81 27.20
N SER A 240 -131.24 -59.29 27.24
CA SER A 240 -130.37 -59.40 28.42
C SER A 240 -128.98 -58.80 28.23
N TYR A 241 -128.80 -57.65 28.89
CA TYR A 241 -127.60 -57.21 29.60
C TYR A 241 -126.34 -56.74 28.85
N GLU A 242 -126.12 -55.43 28.99
CA GLU A 242 -124.89 -54.66 28.79
C GLU A 242 -123.94 -54.72 30.00
N SER A 243 -122.65 -54.41 29.71
CA SER A 243 -121.55 -53.99 30.61
C SER A 243 -120.90 -55.11 31.46
N ARG A 244 -119.57 -55.22 31.64
CA ARG A 244 -118.52 -54.20 31.87
C ARG A 244 -117.12 -54.86 31.79
N VAL A 245 -116.11 -54.17 31.25
CA VAL A 245 -114.66 -54.48 31.43
C VAL A 245 -113.94 -53.18 31.76
N GLY A 246 -113.15 -53.16 32.84
CA GLY A 246 -112.35 -51.98 33.19
C GLY A 246 -111.60 -52.12 34.50
N THR A 247 -110.45 -52.81 34.47
CA THR A 247 -109.41 -52.72 35.52
C THR A 247 -108.00 -53.12 35.08
N ARG A 248 -107.78 -53.70 33.89
CA ARG A 248 -106.44 -54.16 33.44
C ARG A 248 -105.54 -53.08 32.83
N LEU A 249 -106.12 -51.98 32.34
CA LEU A 249 -105.42 -50.93 31.58
C LEU A 249 -104.60 -49.96 32.45
N LEU A 250 -104.84 -49.94 33.77
CA LEU A 250 -104.20 -48.97 34.67
C LEU A 250 -102.83 -49.44 35.18
N GLN A 251 -102.56 -50.75 35.12
CA GLN A 251 -101.34 -51.33 35.68
C GLN A 251 -100.18 -51.30 34.68
N GLU A 252 -100.45 -51.52 33.38
CA GLU A 252 -99.45 -51.42 32.31
C GLU A 252 -98.89 -49.99 32.16
N LYS A 253 -99.72 -48.96 32.38
CA LYS A 253 -99.28 -47.56 32.26
C LYS A 253 -98.25 -47.16 33.33
N GLN A 254 -98.31 -47.75 34.53
CA GLN A 254 -97.41 -47.39 35.63
C GLN A 254 -96.02 -48.02 35.50
N ASP A 255 -95.90 -49.15 34.83
CA ASP A 255 -94.62 -49.83 34.62
C ASP A 255 -93.83 -49.20 33.45
N GLU A 256 -94.51 -48.71 32.42
CA GLU A 256 -93.89 -47.97 31.30
C GLU A 256 -93.27 -46.64 31.75
N ASP A 257 -93.98 -45.87 32.59
CA ASP A 257 -93.51 -44.57 33.11
C ASP A 257 -92.24 -44.70 33.99
N ARG A 258 -92.03 -45.85 34.64
CA ARG A 258 -90.81 -46.11 35.43
C ARG A 258 -89.60 -46.42 34.54
N LEU A 259 -89.81 -47.14 33.45
CA LEU A 259 -88.74 -47.53 32.53
C LEU A 259 -88.19 -46.32 31.75
N VAL A 260 -89.07 -45.41 31.33
CA VAL A 260 -88.69 -44.19 30.59
C VAL A 260 -87.84 -43.25 31.45
N ASN A 261 -88.21 -43.09 32.73
CA ASN A 261 -87.46 -42.22 33.65
C ASN A 261 -86.07 -42.75 34.00
N ALA A 262 -85.89 -44.07 34.12
CA ALA A 262 -84.58 -44.67 34.35
C ALA A 262 -83.62 -44.47 33.16
N ASN A 263 -84.12 -44.60 31.93
CA ASN A 263 -83.33 -44.42 30.71
C ASN A 263 -82.89 -42.96 30.50
N LEU A 264 -83.72 -41.99 30.88
CA LEU A 264 -83.37 -40.57 30.82
C LEU A 264 -82.20 -40.22 31.76
N ALA A 265 -82.23 -40.73 33.00
CA ALA A 265 -81.17 -40.47 33.98
C ALA A 265 -79.81 -41.08 33.59
N GLU A 266 -79.81 -42.25 32.94
CA GLU A 266 -78.56 -42.86 32.44
C GLU A 266 -78.00 -42.13 31.21
N ALA A 267 -78.87 -41.63 30.33
CA ALA A 267 -78.48 -40.85 29.17
C ALA A 267 -77.80 -39.52 29.58
N ASP A 268 -78.32 -38.84 30.60
CA ASP A 268 -77.75 -37.60 31.11
C ASP A 268 -76.37 -37.81 31.76
N ARG A 269 -76.18 -38.91 32.51
CA ARG A 269 -74.86 -39.27 33.05
C ARG A 269 -73.83 -39.53 31.96
N LYS A 270 -74.19 -40.29 30.92
CA LYS A 270 -73.29 -40.58 29.78
C LYS A 270 -73.00 -39.34 28.93
N ARG A 271 -73.84 -38.32 28.97
CA ARG A 271 -73.60 -37.03 28.29
C ARG A 271 -72.63 -36.17 29.09
N ALA A 272 -72.84 -36.06 30.40
CA ALA A 272 -71.94 -35.34 31.30
C ALA A 272 -70.51 -35.92 31.30
N GLU A 273 -70.35 -37.24 31.27
CA GLU A 273 -69.02 -37.87 31.16
C GLU A 273 -68.33 -37.60 29.82
N ARG A 274 -69.09 -37.60 28.72
CA ARG A 274 -68.55 -37.26 27.39
C ARG A 274 -68.10 -35.81 27.33
N ASP A 275 -68.90 -34.89 27.85
CA ASP A 275 -68.56 -33.46 27.87
C ASP A 275 -67.31 -33.19 28.73
N LYS A 276 -67.16 -33.90 29.86
CA LYS A 276 -65.95 -33.83 30.69
C LYS A 276 -64.71 -34.34 29.95
N ASN A 277 -64.82 -35.49 29.28
CA ASN A 277 -63.70 -36.07 28.53
C ASN A 277 -63.30 -35.19 27.32
N ASP A 278 -64.27 -34.60 26.63
CA ASP A 278 -64.01 -33.67 25.53
C ASP A 278 -63.36 -32.37 26.02
N TYR A 279 -63.79 -31.85 27.18
CA TYR A 279 -63.16 -30.70 27.82
C TYR A 279 -61.70 -30.98 28.20
N ASP A 280 -61.42 -32.11 28.85
CA ASP A 280 -60.07 -32.51 29.25
C ASP A 280 -59.17 -32.76 28.03
N ARG A 281 -59.71 -33.35 26.95
CA ARG A 281 -58.99 -33.53 25.68
C ARG A 281 -58.63 -32.19 25.04
N ARG A 282 -59.58 -31.26 24.95
CA ARG A 282 -59.33 -29.91 24.41
C ARG A 282 -58.30 -29.16 25.24
N LYS A 283 -58.39 -29.24 26.57
CA LYS A 283 -57.43 -28.63 27.48
C LYS A 283 -56.02 -29.19 27.28
N LYS A 284 -55.88 -30.52 27.15
CA LYS A 284 -54.60 -31.18 26.90
C LYS A 284 -53.99 -30.78 25.56
N THR A 285 -54.78 -30.76 24.48
CA THR A 285 -54.31 -30.31 23.16
C THR A 285 -53.91 -28.84 23.19
N SER A 286 -54.70 -27.97 23.83
CA SER A 286 -54.36 -26.55 23.97
C SER A 286 -53.05 -26.34 24.74
N LEU A 287 -52.79 -27.12 25.79
CA LEU A 287 -51.52 -27.04 26.53
C LEU A 287 -50.35 -27.49 25.66
N GLN A 288 -50.48 -28.60 24.93
CA GLN A 288 -49.45 -29.08 24.01
C GLN A 288 -49.12 -28.06 22.92
N ASP A 289 -50.12 -27.38 22.36
CA ASP A 289 -49.92 -26.34 21.35
C ASP A 289 -49.22 -25.11 21.95
N THR A 290 -49.56 -24.72 23.18
CA THR A 290 -48.86 -23.62 23.87
C THR A 290 -47.41 -23.98 24.20
N GLU A 291 -47.13 -25.19 24.66
CA GLU A 291 -45.78 -25.68 24.94
C GLU A 291 -44.94 -25.76 23.67
N TYR A 292 -45.52 -26.25 22.57
CA TYR A 292 -44.86 -26.29 21.27
C TYR A 292 -44.52 -24.88 20.75
N ASN A 293 -45.45 -23.93 20.87
CA ASN A 293 -45.23 -22.54 20.48
C ASN A 293 -44.14 -21.86 21.33
N ILE A 294 -44.14 -22.10 22.65
CA ILE A 294 -43.10 -21.61 23.56
C ILE A 294 -41.73 -22.18 23.17
N ALA A 295 -41.64 -23.50 22.95
CA ALA A 295 -40.41 -24.16 22.54
C ALA A 295 -39.90 -23.66 21.17
N MET A 296 -40.79 -23.37 20.23
CA MET A 296 -40.45 -22.76 18.94
C MET A 296 -39.89 -21.34 19.08
N ILE A 297 -40.49 -20.52 19.95
CA ILE A 297 -40.01 -19.17 20.23
C ILE A 297 -38.64 -19.23 20.92
N GLU A 298 -38.47 -20.12 21.89
CA GLU A 298 -37.20 -20.32 22.60
C GLU A 298 -36.09 -20.79 21.66
N LYS A 299 -36.38 -21.74 20.75
CA LYS A 299 -35.45 -22.19 19.72
C LYS A 299 -35.05 -21.06 18.76
N LYS A 300 -36.00 -20.20 18.37
CA LYS A 300 -35.71 -19.02 17.54
C LYS A 300 -34.84 -18.00 18.28
N LYS A 301 -35.15 -17.72 19.55
CA LYS A 301 -34.33 -16.82 20.39
C LYS A 301 -32.91 -17.35 20.55
N LYS A 302 -32.77 -18.64 20.83
CA LYS A 302 -31.46 -19.30 20.94
C LYS A 302 -30.66 -19.22 19.64
N ALA A 303 -31.28 -19.48 18.49
CA ALA A 303 -30.60 -19.36 17.20
C ALA A 303 -30.10 -17.91 16.93
N VAL A 304 -30.90 -16.91 17.30
CA VAL A 304 -30.50 -15.49 17.18
C VAL A 304 -29.37 -15.13 18.16
N GLU A 305 -29.40 -15.66 19.39
CA GLU A 305 -28.32 -15.47 20.36
C GLU A 305 -27.03 -16.16 19.93
N ASP A 306 -27.11 -17.39 19.41
CA ASP A 306 -25.97 -18.14 18.86
C ASP A 306 -25.36 -17.38 17.67
N GLU A 307 -26.18 -16.87 16.74
CA GLU A 307 -25.71 -16.05 15.62
C GLU A 307 -25.05 -14.73 16.10
N ARG A 308 -25.62 -14.10 17.14
CA ARG A 308 -25.04 -12.89 17.75
C ARG A 308 -23.70 -13.19 18.42
N MET A 309 -23.57 -14.31 19.11
CA MET A 309 -22.33 -14.76 19.74
C MET A 309 -21.28 -15.09 18.68
N GLU A 310 -21.65 -15.80 17.61
CA GLU A 310 -20.74 -16.11 16.50
C GLU A 310 -20.27 -14.83 15.78
N ALA A 311 -21.15 -13.84 15.59
CA ALA A 311 -20.79 -12.54 15.02
C ALA A 311 -19.80 -11.77 15.92
N LEU A 312 -19.98 -11.82 17.24
CA LEU A 312 -19.03 -11.25 18.20
C LEU A 312 -17.68 -11.97 18.17
N GLU A 313 -17.67 -13.30 18.08
CA GLU A 313 -16.44 -14.07 17.94
C GLU A 313 -15.71 -13.75 16.63
N ARG A 314 -16.41 -13.64 15.50
CA ARG A 314 -15.80 -13.24 14.23
C ARG A 314 -15.18 -11.85 14.32
N ARG A 315 -15.87 -10.91 14.98
CA ARG A 315 -15.35 -9.56 15.22
C ARG A 315 -14.10 -9.60 16.10
N HIS A 316 -14.11 -10.38 17.17
CA HIS A 316 -12.96 -10.55 18.05
C HIS A 316 -11.77 -11.17 17.31
N ARG A 317 -11.99 -12.20 16.48
CA ARG A 317 -10.94 -12.81 15.64
C ARG A 317 -10.31 -11.80 14.67
N MET A 318 -11.15 -11.00 13.99
CA MET A 318 -10.64 -9.95 13.10
C MET A 318 -9.86 -8.88 13.86
N GLU A 319 -10.29 -8.52 15.06
CA GLU A 319 -9.60 -7.54 15.91
C GLU A 319 -8.25 -8.08 16.42
N THR A 320 -8.20 -9.35 16.84
CA THR A 320 -6.94 -10.01 17.23
C THR A 320 -5.98 -10.13 16.06
N ASP A 321 -6.46 -10.51 14.87
CA ASP A 321 -5.63 -10.62 13.67
C ASP A 321 -5.08 -9.24 13.23
N ALA A 322 -5.92 -8.19 13.33
CA ALA A 322 -5.50 -6.82 13.05
C ALA A 322 -4.44 -6.31 14.05
N LEU A 323 -4.56 -6.64 15.33
CA LEU A 323 -3.56 -6.31 16.34
C LEU A 323 -2.25 -7.06 16.08
N LEU A 324 -2.31 -8.34 15.75
CA LEU A 324 -1.15 -9.17 15.47
C LEU A 324 -0.42 -8.70 14.20
N GLN A 325 -1.16 -8.26 13.18
CA GLN A 325 -0.59 -7.66 11.98
C GLN A 325 0.09 -6.31 12.29
N LYS A 326 -0.55 -5.43 13.08
CA LYS A 326 0.08 -4.18 13.53
C LYS A 326 1.37 -4.42 14.33
N GLN A 327 1.40 -5.48 15.13
CA GLN A 327 2.60 -5.86 15.89
C GLN A 327 3.72 -6.32 14.96
N LYS A 328 3.43 -7.18 13.98
CA LYS A 328 4.40 -7.58 12.94
C LYS A 328 4.93 -6.39 12.14
N ASP A 329 4.07 -5.44 11.78
CA ASP A 329 4.48 -4.23 11.07
C ASP A 329 5.40 -3.35 11.93
N ARG A 330 5.11 -3.22 13.23
CA ARG A 330 5.99 -2.53 14.20
C ARG A 330 7.34 -3.22 14.30
N GLU A 331 7.38 -4.54 14.52
CA GLU A 331 8.61 -5.33 14.60
C GLU A 331 9.44 -5.23 13.31
N ALA A 332 8.79 -5.28 12.15
CA ALA A 332 9.46 -5.09 10.86
C ALA A 332 10.05 -3.68 10.71
N SER A 333 9.33 -2.65 11.17
CA SER A 333 9.81 -1.27 11.16
C SER A 333 10.99 -1.05 12.14
N GLU A 334 10.94 -1.65 13.32
CA GLU A 334 12.02 -1.62 14.31
C GLU A 334 13.26 -2.36 13.81
N LYS A 335 13.07 -3.53 13.18
CA LYS A 335 14.17 -4.27 12.55
C LYS A 335 14.85 -3.46 11.45
N LYS A 336 14.08 -2.76 10.60
CA LYS A 336 14.62 -1.83 9.60
C LYS A 336 15.37 -0.68 10.24
N ARG A 337 14.82 -0.10 11.32
CA ARG A 337 15.48 0.98 12.08
C ARG A 337 16.80 0.51 12.68
N LEU A 338 16.84 -0.68 13.29
CA LEU A 338 18.06 -1.28 13.83
C LEU A 338 19.09 -1.56 12.74
N GLN A 339 18.67 -2.06 11.57
CA GLN A 339 19.57 -2.24 10.42
C GLN A 339 20.16 -0.90 9.94
N MET A 340 19.33 0.14 9.83
CA MET A 340 19.80 1.48 9.46
C MET A 340 20.78 2.05 10.50
N LEU A 341 20.54 1.81 11.79
CA LEU A 341 21.39 2.26 12.87
C LEU A 341 22.74 1.52 12.84
N ALA A 342 22.74 0.21 12.63
CA ALA A 342 23.96 -0.58 12.43
C ALA A 342 24.74 -0.15 11.18
N LEU A 343 24.06 0.21 10.09
CA LEU A 343 24.69 0.71 8.87
C LEU A 343 25.30 2.09 9.10
N LYS A 344 24.62 2.95 9.86
CA LYS A 344 25.14 4.24 10.31
C LYS A 344 26.37 4.05 11.19
N ASP A 345 26.33 3.19 12.19
CA ASP A 345 27.48 2.92 13.07
C ASP A 345 28.68 2.40 12.28
N ASN A 346 28.46 1.56 11.26
CA ASN A 346 29.53 1.12 10.35
C ASN A 346 30.11 2.27 9.52
N LEU A 347 29.27 3.19 9.03
CA LEU A 347 29.72 4.38 8.32
C LEU A 347 30.48 5.33 9.25
N ASP A 348 29.99 5.54 10.46
CA ASP A 348 30.63 6.37 11.48
C ASP A 348 31.97 5.75 11.91
N GLN A 349 32.07 4.42 12.01
CA GLN A 349 33.35 3.72 12.22
C GLN A 349 34.31 3.92 11.03
N GLN A 350 33.84 3.84 9.78
CA GLN A 350 34.68 4.10 8.61
C GLN A 350 35.17 5.55 8.56
N VAL A 351 34.32 6.50 8.94
CA VAL A 351 34.67 7.93 9.03
C VAL A 351 35.64 8.15 10.18
N ALA A 352 35.43 7.56 11.35
CA ALA A 352 36.34 7.61 12.49
C ALA A 352 37.72 7.02 12.14
N GLN A 353 37.76 5.86 11.46
CA GLN A 353 39.01 5.26 10.96
C GLN A 353 39.74 6.14 9.94
N ARG A 354 39.02 6.95 9.16
CA ARG A 354 39.64 7.96 8.29
C ARG A 354 40.19 9.15 9.07
N HIS A 355 39.53 9.54 10.18
CA HIS A 355 39.94 10.66 11.02
C HIS A 355 41.08 10.33 11.98
N THR A 356 41.25 9.08 12.42
CA THR A 356 42.34 8.68 13.33
C THR A 356 43.72 8.64 12.67
N GLY A 357 43.83 8.90 11.37
CA GLY A 357 45.12 9.20 10.71
C GLY A 357 46.10 8.02 10.60
N GLU A 358 45.86 6.91 11.28
CA GLU A 358 46.56 5.64 11.08
C GLU A 358 46.06 5.00 9.79
N ARG A 359 46.47 5.56 8.65
CA ARG A 359 46.53 4.78 7.42
C ARG A 359 47.50 3.64 7.68
N ASN A 360 46.99 2.50 8.12
CA ASN A 360 47.69 1.23 8.03
C ASN A 360 47.85 0.90 6.55
N TYR A 361 48.82 1.53 5.89
CA TYR A 361 49.24 1.26 4.52
C TYR A 361 49.70 -0.20 4.31
N ALA A 362 49.82 -0.97 5.39
CA ALA A 362 50.25 -2.36 5.40
C ALA A 362 49.09 -3.38 5.46
N ALA A 363 47.86 -2.99 5.83
CA ALA A 363 46.76 -3.93 6.02
C ALA A 363 45.58 -3.61 5.10
N LEU A 364 45.23 -4.58 4.23
CA LEU A 364 44.01 -4.51 3.41
C LEU A 364 42.77 -4.40 4.30
N SER A 365 41.84 -3.50 3.94
CA SER A 365 40.51 -3.42 4.58
C SER A 365 39.78 -4.77 4.51
N SER A 366 38.89 -5.10 5.45
CA SER A 366 38.19 -6.41 5.44
C SER A 366 37.42 -6.66 4.14
N ILE A 367 36.90 -5.60 3.51
CA ILE A 367 36.24 -5.65 2.19
C ILE A 367 37.27 -5.91 1.09
N GLU A 368 38.42 -5.22 1.11
CA GLU A 368 39.50 -5.42 0.14
C GLU A 368 40.12 -6.82 0.26
N ALA A 369 40.29 -7.34 1.48
CA ALA A 369 40.73 -8.70 1.73
C ALA A 369 39.74 -9.74 1.20
N THR A 370 38.43 -9.44 1.24
CA THR A 370 37.38 -10.31 0.69
C THR A 370 37.37 -10.28 -0.85
N ILE A 371 37.50 -9.10 -1.45
CA ILE A 371 37.56 -8.92 -2.92
C ILE A 371 38.84 -9.57 -3.48
N ASN A 372 39.97 -9.39 -2.80
CA ASN A 372 41.28 -9.90 -3.24
C ASN A 372 41.55 -11.36 -2.84
N LYS A 373 40.62 -12.02 -2.14
CA LYS A 373 40.77 -13.39 -1.63
C LYS A 373 41.07 -14.41 -2.73
N SER A 374 40.52 -14.22 -3.92
CA SER A 374 40.76 -15.10 -5.07
C SER A 374 42.15 -14.90 -5.69
N ILE A 375 42.69 -13.68 -5.61
CA ILE A 375 44.02 -13.31 -6.13
C ILE A 375 45.10 -13.80 -5.16
N THR A 376 44.90 -13.60 -3.85
CA THR A 376 45.82 -14.11 -2.83
C THR A 376 45.86 -15.64 -2.80
N LYS A 377 44.73 -16.31 -3.02
CA LYS A 377 44.68 -17.77 -3.17
C LYS A 377 45.47 -18.26 -4.40
N LYS A 378 45.31 -17.61 -5.56
CA LYS A 378 46.09 -17.92 -6.78
C LYS A 378 47.60 -17.69 -6.60
N LEU A 379 47.99 -16.67 -5.86
CA LEU A 379 49.40 -16.40 -5.53
C LEU A 379 49.99 -17.44 -4.56
N ALA A 380 49.18 -18.03 -3.68
CA ALA A 380 49.60 -19.09 -2.78
C ALA A 380 49.74 -20.45 -3.48
N GLU A 381 48.92 -20.70 -4.52
CA GLU A 381 48.89 -21.95 -5.28
C GLU A 381 49.96 -22.01 -6.41
N ASP A 382 50.46 -20.86 -6.88
CA ASP A 382 51.50 -20.76 -7.93
C ASP A 382 52.79 -20.09 -7.40
N PRO A 383 53.80 -20.87 -6.96
CA PRO A 383 55.05 -20.35 -6.43
C PRO A 383 55.87 -19.54 -7.43
N GLN A 384 55.75 -19.82 -8.73
CA GLN A 384 56.49 -19.09 -9.77
C GLN A 384 55.89 -17.70 -9.99
N LEU A 385 54.56 -17.58 -9.90
CA LEU A 385 53.87 -16.30 -9.95
C LEU A 385 54.19 -15.45 -8.71
N LEU A 386 54.22 -16.07 -7.53
CA LEU A 386 54.59 -15.40 -6.28
C LEU A 386 56.00 -14.80 -6.36
N HIS A 387 56.97 -15.56 -6.88
CA HIS A 387 58.35 -15.08 -7.05
C HIS A 387 58.43 -13.89 -8.01
N LYS A 388 57.75 -13.94 -9.16
CA LYS A 388 57.70 -12.83 -10.13
C LYS A 388 57.06 -11.57 -9.55
N VAL A 389 56.02 -11.72 -8.72
CA VAL A 389 55.38 -10.59 -8.04
C VAL A 389 56.30 -10.00 -6.97
N ALA A 390 56.96 -10.83 -6.17
CA ALA A 390 57.93 -10.38 -5.16
C ALA A 390 59.11 -9.61 -5.78
N GLU A 391 59.67 -10.10 -6.90
CA GLU A 391 60.73 -9.40 -7.65
C GLU A 391 60.27 -8.04 -8.17
N ARG A 392 59.05 -7.95 -8.71
CA ARG A 392 58.49 -6.67 -9.20
C ARG A 392 58.25 -5.67 -8.06
N VAL A 393 57.76 -6.13 -6.92
CA VAL A 393 57.53 -5.29 -5.73
C VAL A 393 58.86 -4.80 -5.15
N HIS A 394 59.89 -5.64 -5.09
CA HIS A 394 61.23 -5.22 -4.68
C HIS A 394 61.86 -4.23 -5.67
N ALA A 395 61.74 -4.45 -6.98
CA ALA A 395 62.26 -3.53 -7.99
C ALA A 395 61.60 -2.14 -7.93
N SER A 396 60.29 -2.08 -7.67
CA SER A 396 59.54 -0.81 -7.53
C SER A 396 59.81 -0.11 -6.20
N THR A 397 60.07 -0.85 -5.12
CA THR A 397 60.51 -0.27 -3.83
C THR A 397 61.91 0.35 -3.93
N ILE A 398 62.81 -0.26 -4.72
CA ILE A 398 64.16 0.26 -4.98
C ILE A 398 64.14 1.50 -5.90
N GLN A 399 63.15 1.62 -6.80
CA GLN A 399 62.96 2.83 -7.60
C GLN A 399 62.33 3.98 -6.80
N SER A 400 61.41 3.68 -5.88
CA SER A 400 60.77 4.67 -5.00
C SER A 400 61.74 5.32 -4.01
N SER A 401 62.82 4.65 -3.60
CA SER A 401 63.83 5.19 -2.67
C SER A 401 64.86 6.09 -3.35
N ARG A 402 64.91 6.16 -4.69
CA ARG A 402 65.75 7.08 -5.47
C ARG A 402 65.08 8.41 -5.82
N SER A 403 63.76 8.52 -5.70
CA SER A 403 63.03 9.79 -5.80
C SER A 403 62.75 10.33 -4.40
N GLY A 404 63.61 11.23 -3.91
CA GLY A 404 63.47 11.84 -2.58
C GLY A 404 62.13 12.57 -2.38
N PRO A 405 61.66 12.68 -1.12
CA PRO A 405 60.39 13.31 -0.82
C PRO A 405 60.48 14.82 -1.05
N ASN A 406 59.69 15.30 -2.01
CA ASN A 406 59.49 16.72 -2.25
C ASN A 406 58.64 17.29 -1.10
N THR A 407 59.14 18.38 -0.54
CA THR A 407 58.71 19.13 0.64
C THR A 407 57.20 19.34 0.81
N GLU A 408 56.80 19.20 2.07
CA GLU A 408 55.61 19.71 2.78
C GLU A 408 54.83 20.82 2.06
N ARG A 409 53.58 20.52 1.67
CA ARG A 409 52.52 21.53 1.56
C ARG A 409 51.72 21.53 2.86
N LYS A 410 51.94 22.57 3.67
CA LYS A 410 51.01 23.03 4.71
C LYS A 410 49.67 23.39 4.04
N THR A 411 48.62 22.64 4.33
CA THR A 411 47.24 23.12 4.16
C THR A 411 46.68 23.47 5.54
N GLY A 412 46.65 24.76 5.83
CA GLY A 412 45.69 25.34 6.75
C GLY A 412 44.33 25.47 6.05
N ASN A 413 43.27 25.11 6.77
CA ASN A 413 41.85 25.49 6.64
C ASN A 413 41.15 24.72 7.78
N ASN A 414 40.72 25.30 8.90
CA ASN A 414 39.75 26.38 9.10
C ASN A 414 38.45 26.17 8.30
N ILE A 415 37.40 25.77 9.03
CA ILE A 415 35.92 25.81 8.83
C ILE A 415 35.41 24.93 10.01
N PHE A 416 34.71 25.34 11.08
CA PHE A 416 33.60 26.29 11.27
C PHE A 416 32.44 26.07 10.28
N PHE A 417 31.75 24.94 10.41
CA PHE A 417 30.37 24.81 10.89
C PHE A 417 29.97 23.33 10.89
#